data_AF-A0A8C1IQV9-F1
#
_entry.id   AF-A0A8C1IQV9-F1
#
_cell.length_a   1.000
_cell.length_b   1.000
_cell.length_c   1.000
_cell.angle_alpha   90.00
_cell.angle_beta   90.00
_cell.angle_gamma   90.00
#
_symmetry.space_group_name_H-M   'P 1'
#
loop_
_entity.id
_entity.type
_entity.pdbx_description
1 polymer ?
#
loop_
_entity_poly.entity_id
_entity_poly.type
_entity_poly.pdbx_seq_one_letter_code
_entity_poly.pdbx_strand_id
1 'polypeptide(L)'
;CTYIFVDGFPLCLYDDSSLCVSEMVESMKSVAGKDIELTVEERNLLSVAYKNVIGARRASWRIISSIEQKEESKGGEDKLKMIREYRQAVENELKSVCSDILDVLDKHLIPAANTGESKVFYYKMKGDYDRYLAEFATGNDRKEAAENSLVAYKAASDIAMIELPPTHPIRLGLALNFSVFYYEILNSPDRACRLAKAAFDDAIAELDTLSEDSYKDSTLIMQLLRDNLTLWTSDTQGDGETRTRHVHSRPKQSLDYKIVQKNLLRLTERTIIRPQTMYSHKRKKRDKFN
;
A
#
# COMPACT_ATOMS: atom_id res chain seq x y z
N CYS A 1 -10.66 26.74 -10.75
CA CYS A 1 -9.91 25.50 -11.03
C CYS A 1 -10.59 24.74 -12.17
N THR A 2 -9.93 24.64 -13.32
CA THR A 2 -10.46 23.88 -14.48
C THR A 2 -9.91 22.47 -14.40
N TYR A 3 -10.79 21.49 -14.17
CA TYR A 3 -10.40 20.08 -14.12
C TYR A 3 -10.47 19.49 -15.54
N ILE A 4 -9.38 18.86 -15.99
CA ILE A 4 -9.43 18.02 -17.20
C ILE A 4 -9.57 16.58 -16.74
N PHE A 5 -10.62 15.91 -17.23
CA PHE A 5 -10.89 14.51 -16.96
C PHE A 5 -10.13 13.66 -17.99
N VAL A 6 -9.11 12.93 -17.53
CA VAL A 6 -8.46 11.88 -18.31
C VAL A 6 -8.78 10.57 -17.61
N ASP A 7 -9.40 9.63 -18.33
CA ASP A 7 -9.84 8.32 -17.81
C ASP A 7 -10.74 8.35 -16.57
N GLY A 8 -11.51 9.44 -16.39
CA GLY A 8 -12.43 9.59 -15.26
C GLY A 8 -11.76 10.00 -13.95
N PHE A 9 -10.47 10.34 -13.97
CA PHE A 9 -9.76 10.90 -12.83
C PHE A 9 -9.57 12.41 -12.98
N PRO A 10 -9.78 13.20 -11.92
CA PRO A 10 -9.39 14.60 -11.92
C PRO A 10 -7.85 14.66 -11.86
N LEU A 11 -7.20 14.85 -13.01
CA LEU A 11 -5.82 15.32 -13.02
C LEU A 11 -5.84 16.85 -12.86
N CYS A 12 -5.31 17.32 -11.73
CA CYS A 12 -5.01 18.72 -11.54
C CYS A 12 -3.78 19.06 -12.40
N LEU A 13 -4.02 19.54 -13.61
CA LEU A 13 -2.99 20.19 -14.42
C LEU A 13 -2.91 21.63 -13.91
N TYR A 14 -1.93 21.94 -13.05
CA TYR A 14 -1.23 23.23 -12.90
C TYR A 14 -0.48 23.24 -11.55
N ASP A 15 0.85 23.08 -11.62
CA ASP A 15 1.95 23.55 -10.73
C ASP A 15 1.87 23.62 -9.19
N ASP A 16 0.84 23.14 -8.49
CA ASP A 16 0.81 23.11 -7.01
C ASP A 16 0.18 21.81 -6.44
N SER A 17 0.71 20.67 -6.87
CA SER A 17 0.18 19.33 -6.52
C SER A 17 0.29 18.97 -5.04
N SER A 18 1.16 19.63 -4.26
CA SER A 18 1.31 19.37 -2.81
C SER A 18 0.22 20.04 -1.96
N LEU A 19 -0.19 21.26 -2.33
CA LEU A 19 -1.18 22.05 -1.58
C LEU A 19 -2.59 21.45 -1.68
N CYS A 20 -2.96 20.95 -2.87
CA CYS A 20 -4.26 20.33 -3.11
C CYS A 20 -4.45 18.99 -2.35
N VAL A 21 -3.37 18.22 -2.18
CA VAL A 21 -3.44 16.91 -1.49
C VAL A 21 -3.53 17.09 0.03
N SER A 22 -2.85 18.08 0.62
CA SER A 22 -2.99 18.38 2.04
C SER A 22 -4.39 18.89 2.40
N GLU A 23 -4.98 19.76 1.56
CA GLU A 23 -6.36 20.22 1.76
C GLU A 23 -7.38 19.08 1.64
N MET A 24 -7.10 18.11 0.77
CA MET A 24 -7.92 16.91 0.63
C MET A 24 -7.90 16.04 1.91
N VAL A 25 -6.73 15.87 2.54
CA VAL A 25 -6.60 15.15 3.82
C VAL A 25 -7.45 15.82 4.90
N GLU A 26 -7.30 17.14 5.08
CA GLU A 26 -8.06 17.88 6.11
C GLU A 26 -9.57 17.84 5.86
N SER A 27 -9.99 17.95 4.60
CA SER A 27 -11.41 17.82 4.23
C SER A 27 -11.95 16.42 4.57
N MET A 28 -11.22 15.37 4.21
CA MET A 28 -11.65 13.99 4.48
C MET A 28 -11.61 13.62 5.97
N LYS A 29 -10.71 14.22 6.75
CA LYS A 29 -10.71 14.11 8.22
C LYS A 29 -11.96 14.72 8.84
N SER A 30 -12.39 15.88 8.34
CA SER A 30 -13.65 16.51 8.78
C SER A 30 -14.88 15.64 8.47
N VAL A 31 -14.87 14.94 7.32
CA VAL A 31 -15.92 13.97 7.00
C VAL A 31 -15.87 12.76 7.93
N ALA A 32 -14.67 12.19 8.17
CA ALA A 32 -14.47 11.07 9.08
C ALA A 32 -14.93 11.40 10.52
N GLY A 33 -14.65 12.61 11.01
CA GLY A 33 -15.01 13.08 12.35
C GLY A 33 -16.51 13.29 12.59
N LYS A 34 -17.37 12.99 11.61
CA LYS A 34 -18.84 12.95 11.81
C LYS A 34 -19.33 11.62 12.40
N ASP A 35 -18.45 10.64 12.58
CA ASP A 35 -18.74 9.33 13.16
C ASP A 35 -19.88 8.58 12.45
N ILE A 36 -19.97 8.78 11.13
CA ILE A 36 -20.89 8.09 10.23
C ILE A 36 -20.10 7.20 9.28
N GLU A 37 -20.71 6.10 8.84
CA GLU A 37 -20.06 5.23 7.86
C GLU A 37 -19.86 5.97 6.54
N LEU A 38 -18.62 5.99 6.07
CA LEU A 38 -18.26 6.63 4.80
C LEU A 38 -18.78 5.82 3.62
N THR A 39 -19.26 6.53 2.60
CA THR A 39 -19.57 5.90 1.31
C THR A 39 -18.31 5.31 0.68
N VAL A 40 -18.48 4.46 -0.34
CA VAL A 40 -17.36 3.90 -1.09
C VAL A 40 -16.49 5.01 -1.66
N GLU A 41 -17.08 6.07 -2.22
CA GLU A 41 -16.37 7.23 -2.77
C GLU A 41 -15.59 8.00 -1.70
N GLU A 42 -16.20 8.28 -0.56
CA GLU A 42 -15.55 9.02 0.54
C GLU A 42 -14.38 8.22 1.12
N ARG A 43 -14.59 6.93 1.40
CA ARG A 43 -13.54 6.01 1.86
C ARG A 43 -12.36 5.97 0.90
N ASN A 44 -12.68 5.95 -0.39
CA ASN A 44 -11.71 5.92 -1.46
C ASN A 44 -10.91 7.23 -1.56
N LEU A 45 -11.59 8.38 -1.48
CA LEU A 45 -10.94 9.70 -1.47
C LEU A 45 -9.99 9.83 -0.28
N LEU A 46 -10.42 9.46 0.92
CA LEU A 46 -9.57 9.47 2.12
C LEU A 46 -8.31 8.62 1.92
N SER A 47 -8.47 7.39 1.41
CA SER A 47 -7.33 6.51 1.13
C SER A 47 -6.36 7.11 0.11
N VAL A 48 -6.85 7.67 -0.99
CA VAL A 48 -6.00 8.31 -2.01
C VAL A 48 -5.25 9.51 -1.45
N ALA A 49 -5.91 10.34 -0.65
CA ALA A 49 -5.31 11.53 -0.05
C ALA A 49 -4.09 11.16 0.80
N TYR A 50 -4.26 10.28 1.80
CA TYR A 50 -3.16 9.86 2.65
C TYR A 50 -2.09 9.05 1.90
N LYS A 51 -2.49 8.22 0.93
CA LYS A 51 -1.55 7.43 0.10
C LYS A 51 -0.60 8.33 -0.68
N ASN A 52 -1.08 9.43 -1.24
CA ASN A 52 -0.26 10.39 -1.97
C ASN A 52 0.73 11.10 -1.04
N VAL A 53 0.26 11.55 0.14
CA VAL A 53 1.14 12.20 1.14
C VAL A 53 2.25 11.26 1.59
N ILE A 54 1.91 10.04 2.02
CA ILE A 54 2.87 9.09 2.57
C ILE A 54 3.80 8.51 1.49
N GLY A 55 3.30 8.32 0.27
CA GLY A 55 4.06 7.76 -0.85
C GLY A 55 5.29 8.60 -1.21
N ALA A 56 5.12 9.93 -1.29
CA ALA A 56 6.21 10.86 -1.56
C ALA A 56 7.29 10.79 -0.47
N ARG A 57 6.90 10.81 0.81
CA ARG A 57 7.86 10.75 1.93
C ARG A 57 8.59 9.41 2.00
N ARG A 58 7.90 8.29 1.77
CA ARG A 58 8.52 6.95 1.73
C ARG A 58 9.54 6.82 0.60
N ALA A 59 9.25 7.40 -0.57
CA ALA A 59 10.22 7.44 -1.68
C ALA A 59 11.46 8.27 -1.31
N SER A 60 11.26 9.47 -0.74
CA SER A 60 12.36 10.31 -0.25
C SER A 60 13.21 9.59 0.80
N TRP A 61 12.58 8.98 1.81
CA TRP A 61 13.28 8.25 2.87
C TRP A 61 14.14 7.10 2.32
N ARG A 62 13.64 6.34 1.34
CA ARG A 62 14.41 5.26 0.69
C ARG A 62 15.64 5.78 -0.04
N ILE A 63 15.50 6.89 -0.76
CA ILE A 63 16.60 7.51 -1.50
C ILE A 63 17.67 7.96 -0.51
N ILE A 64 17.27 8.68 0.55
CA ILE A 64 18.19 9.18 1.58
C ILE A 64 18.89 8.03 2.30
N SER A 65 18.15 6.99 2.69
CA SER A 65 18.72 5.80 3.34
C SER A 65 19.74 5.08 2.44
N SER A 66 19.49 5.01 1.13
CA SER A 66 20.46 4.46 0.18
C SER A 66 21.71 5.34 0.02
N ILE A 67 21.56 6.66 0.12
CA ILE A 67 22.69 7.60 0.09
C ILE A 67 23.52 7.46 1.36
N GLU A 68 22.88 7.37 2.53
CA GLU A 68 23.54 7.14 3.82
C GLU A 68 24.41 5.88 3.77
N GLN A 69 23.82 4.74 3.36
CA GLN A 69 24.55 3.47 3.27
C GLN A 69 25.76 3.54 2.32
N LYS A 70 25.68 4.31 1.23
CA LYS A 70 26.79 4.50 0.28
C LYS A 70 27.88 5.44 0.82
N GLU A 71 27.53 6.37 1.69
CA GLU A 71 28.49 7.32 2.26
C GLU A 71 29.17 6.71 3.50
N GLU A 72 28.50 5.79 4.21
CA GLU A 72 29.07 5.03 5.33
C GLU A 72 30.30 4.22 4.90
N SER A 73 30.31 3.71 3.66
CA SER A 73 31.45 2.96 3.12
C SER A 73 32.65 3.83 2.71
N LYS A 74 32.50 5.16 2.70
CA LYS A 74 33.56 6.11 2.27
C LYS A 74 34.23 6.85 3.44
N GLY A 75 33.70 6.75 4.66
CA GLY A 75 34.31 7.34 5.87
C GLY A 75 34.22 8.86 6.00
N GLY A 76 33.26 9.53 5.33
CA GLY A 76 33.08 10.98 5.45
C GLY A 76 32.12 11.38 6.58
N GLU A 77 32.64 11.63 7.80
CA GLU A 77 31.83 11.89 9.00
C GLU A 77 30.90 13.11 8.91
N ASP A 78 31.37 14.24 8.39
CA ASP A 78 30.55 15.47 8.29
C ASP A 78 29.35 15.30 7.36
N LYS A 79 29.55 14.64 6.21
CA LYS A 79 28.48 14.35 5.25
C LYS A 79 27.47 13.38 5.84
N LEU A 80 27.95 12.35 6.54
CA LEU A 80 27.09 11.37 7.21
C LEU A 80 26.20 12.02 8.26
N LYS A 81 26.74 12.99 9.01
CA LYS A 81 25.94 13.76 9.97
C LYS A 81 24.78 14.49 9.29
N MET A 82 25.05 15.23 8.22
CA MET A 82 24.00 15.95 7.47
C MET A 82 22.95 15.00 6.88
N ILE A 83 23.38 13.85 6.33
CA ILE A 83 22.48 12.85 5.76
C ILE A 83 21.56 12.26 6.84
N ARG A 84 22.10 11.95 8.02
CA ARG A 84 21.34 11.42 9.16
C ARG A 84 20.31 12.41 9.69
N GLU A 85 20.70 13.67 9.84
CA GLU A 85 19.78 14.74 10.26
C GLU A 85 18.62 14.89 9.26
N TYR A 86 18.92 14.86 7.96
CA TYR A 86 17.89 14.94 6.92
C TYR A 86 16.99 13.70 6.88
N ARG A 87 17.56 12.50 7.06
CA ARG A 87 16.76 11.27 7.19
C ARG A 87 15.80 11.34 8.38
N GLN A 88 16.28 11.77 9.54
CA GLN A 88 15.46 11.90 10.74
C GLN A 88 14.32 12.92 10.56
N ALA A 89 14.56 14.02 9.86
CA ALA A 89 13.51 14.98 9.52
C ALA A 89 12.38 14.31 8.70
N VAL A 90 12.74 13.54 7.67
CA VAL A 90 11.76 12.79 6.86
C VAL A 90 11.06 11.68 7.67
N GLU A 91 11.78 11.00 8.57
CA GLU A 91 11.16 10.01 9.47
C GLU A 91 10.14 10.64 10.41
N ASN A 92 10.40 11.84 10.91
CA ASN A 92 9.44 12.56 11.75
C ASN A 92 8.18 12.95 10.97
N GLU A 93 8.31 13.39 9.72
CA GLU A 93 7.15 13.61 8.83
C GLU A 93 6.37 12.31 8.60
N LEU A 94 7.05 11.20 8.32
CA LEU A 94 6.42 9.89 8.14
C LEU A 94 5.67 9.45 9.39
N LYS A 95 6.27 9.58 10.57
CA LYS A 95 5.65 9.28 11.86
C LYS A 95 4.39 10.12 12.08
N SER A 96 4.46 11.42 11.80
CA SER A 96 3.33 12.33 11.94
C SER A 96 2.15 11.91 11.06
N VAL A 97 2.40 11.67 9.77
CA VAL A 97 1.36 11.26 8.82
C VAL A 97 0.75 9.90 9.19
N CYS A 98 1.57 8.92 9.62
CA CYS A 98 1.06 7.63 10.06
C CYS A 98 0.23 7.75 11.34
N SER A 99 0.70 8.51 12.33
CA SER A 99 -0.03 8.70 13.59
C SER A 99 -1.37 9.39 13.36
N ASP A 100 -1.42 10.38 12.47
CA ASP A 100 -2.65 11.11 12.14
C ASP A 100 -3.75 10.19 11.58
N ILE A 101 -3.43 9.35 10.59
CA ILE A 101 -4.42 8.41 10.04
C ILE A 101 -4.76 7.27 11.00
N LEU A 102 -3.80 6.77 11.78
CA LEU A 102 -4.06 5.73 12.78
C LEU A 102 -5.05 6.24 13.84
N ASP A 103 -4.89 7.48 14.27
CA ASP A 103 -5.83 8.16 15.18
C ASP A 103 -7.22 8.29 14.57
N VAL A 104 -7.32 8.69 13.30
CA VAL A 104 -8.61 8.80 12.59
C VAL A 104 -9.29 7.44 12.44
N LEU A 105 -8.51 6.39 12.14
CA LEU A 105 -9.01 5.03 12.04
C LEU A 105 -9.58 4.53 13.38
N ASP A 106 -8.83 4.72 14.46
CA ASP A 106 -9.20 4.19 15.78
C ASP A 106 -10.32 4.97 16.45
N LYS A 107 -10.37 6.30 16.28
CA LYS A 107 -11.37 7.16 16.93
C LYS A 107 -12.69 7.21 16.18
N HIS A 108 -12.65 7.17 14.84
CA HIS A 108 -13.82 7.51 14.01
C HIS A 108 -14.21 6.38 13.06
N LEU A 109 -13.30 5.93 12.19
CA LEU A 109 -13.67 5.09 11.05
C LEU A 109 -13.96 3.63 11.42
N ILE A 110 -13.11 2.99 12.22
CA ILE A 110 -13.31 1.60 12.64
C ILE A 110 -14.55 1.48 13.54
N PRO A 111 -14.79 2.37 14.53
CA PRO A 111 -16.02 2.35 15.33
C PRO A 111 -17.30 2.55 14.51
N ALA A 112 -17.27 3.39 13.47
CA ALA A 112 -18.44 3.68 12.63
C ALA A 112 -18.69 2.64 11.52
N ALA A 113 -17.75 1.74 11.24
CA ALA A 113 -17.83 0.75 10.17
C ALA A 113 -18.84 -0.36 10.48
N ASN A 114 -19.88 -0.53 9.65
CA ASN A 114 -20.91 -1.53 9.86
C ASN A 114 -20.91 -2.66 8.81
N THR A 115 -20.27 -2.46 7.65
CA THR A 115 -20.15 -3.48 6.58
C THR A 115 -18.81 -4.25 6.65
N GLY A 116 -18.78 -5.50 6.19
CA GLY A 116 -17.54 -6.28 6.05
C GLY A 116 -16.50 -5.58 5.18
N GLU A 117 -16.94 -5.01 4.05
CA GLU A 117 -16.06 -4.25 3.16
C GLU A 117 -15.40 -3.06 3.85
N SER A 118 -16.16 -2.26 4.62
CA SER A 118 -15.61 -1.08 5.31
C SER A 118 -14.65 -1.50 6.42
N LYS A 119 -15.02 -2.50 7.23
CA LYS A 119 -14.15 -3.04 8.28
C LYS A 119 -12.84 -3.58 7.73
N VAL A 120 -12.89 -4.44 6.70
CA VAL A 120 -11.69 -5.00 6.08
C VAL A 120 -10.83 -3.88 5.49
N PHE A 121 -11.44 -2.89 4.85
CA PHE A 121 -10.72 -1.75 4.29
C PHE A 121 -9.97 -0.97 5.37
N TYR A 122 -10.61 -0.63 6.48
CA TYR A 122 -9.99 0.17 7.55
C TYR A 122 -8.95 -0.63 8.33
N TYR A 123 -9.19 -1.89 8.67
CA TYR A 123 -8.17 -2.73 9.31
C TYR A 123 -6.96 -2.99 8.40
N LYS A 124 -7.19 -3.19 7.09
CA LYS A 124 -6.11 -3.26 6.11
C LYS A 124 -5.31 -1.95 6.10
N MET A 125 -6.00 -0.81 6.09
CA MET A 125 -5.37 0.51 6.10
C MET A 125 -4.54 0.70 7.38
N LYS A 126 -5.08 0.35 8.55
CA LYS A 126 -4.36 0.34 9.83
C LYS A 126 -3.08 -0.49 9.75
N GLY A 127 -3.19 -1.72 9.25
CA GLY A 127 -2.04 -2.61 9.03
C GLY A 127 -0.99 -2.01 8.09
N ASP A 128 -1.43 -1.31 7.03
CA ASP A 128 -0.54 -0.62 6.08
C ASP A 128 0.26 0.51 6.74
N TYR A 129 -0.36 1.36 7.56
CA TYR A 129 0.32 2.49 8.21
C TYR A 129 1.22 2.05 9.37
N ASP A 130 0.81 1.06 10.15
CA ASP A 130 1.71 0.43 11.14
C ASP A 130 2.90 -0.25 10.46
N ARG A 131 2.69 -0.89 9.29
CA ARG A 131 3.79 -1.43 8.48
C ARG A 131 4.74 -0.32 8.02
N TYR A 132 4.22 0.82 7.58
CA TYR A 132 5.06 1.95 7.18
C TYR A 132 5.91 2.47 8.35
N LEU A 133 5.36 2.53 9.57
CA LEU A 133 6.14 2.84 10.77
C LEU A 133 7.26 1.81 10.99
N ALA A 134 6.94 0.52 10.85
CA ALA A 134 7.91 -0.56 11.03
C ALA A 134 9.06 -0.53 10.00
N GLU A 135 8.88 0.06 8.81
CA GLU A 135 9.91 0.13 7.75
C GLU A 135 11.17 0.88 8.22
N PHE A 136 11.01 1.96 8.97
CA PHE A 136 12.10 2.85 9.39
C PHE A 136 12.32 2.90 10.90
N ALA A 137 11.39 2.37 11.70
CA ALA A 137 11.58 2.22 13.13
C ALA A 137 12.72 1.25 13.47
N THR A 138 13.29 1.40 14.66
CA THR A 138 14.36 0.54 15.20
C THR A 138 14.03 0.10 16.63
N GLY A 139 14.70 -0.96 17.10
CA GLY A 139 14.53 -1.44 18.47
C GLY A 139 13.08 -1.79 18.82
N ASN A 140 12.60 -1.30 19.97
CA ASN A 140 11.26 -1.59 20.47
C ASN A 140 10.16 -0.97 19.60
N ASP A 141 10.34 0.26 19.10
CA ASP A 141 9.36 0.92 18.23
C ASP A 141 9.06 0.08 16.97
N ARG A 142 10.10 -0.57 16.40
CA ARG A 142 9.92 -1.48 15.25
C ARG A 142 9.10 -2.69 15.63
N LYS A 143 9.37 -3.27 16.80
CA LYS A 143 8.66 -4.46 17.28
C LYS A 143 7.18 -4.15 17.51
N GLU A 144 6.89 -3.04 18.18
CA GLU A 144 5.51 -2.59 18.45
C GLU A 144 4.75 -2.30 17.16
N ALA A 145 5.35 -1.53 16.23
CA ALA A 145 4.73 -1.26 14.93
C ALA A 145 4.47 -2.55 14.12
N ALA A 146 5.39 -3.51 14.15
CA ALA A 146 5.20 -4.80 13.48
C ALA A 146 4.09 -5.64 14.14
N GLU A 147 3.99 -5.64 15.47
CA GLU A 147 2.94 -6.34 16.22
C GLU A 147 1.56 -5.73 15.94
N ASN A 148 1.44 -4.39 15.98
CA ASN A 148 0.21 -3.67 15.65
C ASN A 148 -0.24 -3.94 14.20
N SER A 149 0.70 -3.87 13.26
CA SER A 149 0.44 -4.19 11.84
C SER A 149 -0.06 -5.62 11.66
N LEU A 150 0.58 -6.60 12.33
CA LEU A 150 0.18 -8.00 12.28
C LEU A 150 -1.23 -8.22 12.84
N VAL A 151 -1.55 -7.58 13.97
CA VAL A 151 -2.88 -7.67 14.60
C VAL A 151 -3.95 -7.10 13.66
N ALA A 152 -3.70 -5.92 13.08
CA ALA A 152 -4.64 -5.29 12.16
C ALA A 152 -4.87 -6.12 10.88
N TYR A 153 -3.80 -6.65 10.26
CA TYR A 153 -3.94 -7.50 9.08
C TYR A 153 -4.65 -8.83 9.38
N LYS A 154 -4.45 -9.42 10.57
CA LYS A 154 -5.19 -10.61 11.00
C LYS A 154 -6.67 -10.32 11.17
N ALA A 155 -7.01 -9.24 11.88
CA ALA A 155 -8.41 -8.81 12.04
C ALA A 155 -9.09 -8.57 10.68
N ALA A 156 -8.40 -7.92 9.75
CA ALA A 156 -8.90 -7.75 8.37
C ALA A 156 -9.08 -9.11 7.66
N SER A 157 -8.16 -10.05 7.85
CA SER A 157 -8.18 -11.35 7.17
C SER A 157 -9.32 -12.23 7.67
N ASP A 158 -9.53 -12.26 8.98
CA ASP A 158 -10.61 -13.04 9.61
C ASP A 158 -11.98 -12.58 9.10
N ILE A 159 -12.20 -11.27 9.00
CA ILE A 159 -13.45 -10.70 8.44
C ILE A 159 -13.54 -10.98 6.94
N ALA A 160 -12.47 -10.76 6.18
CA ALA A 160 -12.47 -10.94 4.73
C ALA A 160 -12.72 -12.39 4.31
N MET A 161 -12.26 -13.37 5.08
CA MET A 161 -12.50 -14.79 4.80
C MET A 161 -13.98 -15.18 4.92
N ILE A 162 -14.74 -14.47 5.77
CA ILE A 162 -16.15 -14.74 6.03
C ILE A 162 -17.05 -13.91 5.12
N GLU A 163 -16.74 -12.62 4.96
CA GLU A 163 -17.67 -11.65 4.37
C GLU A 163 -17.38 -11.30 2.89
N LEU A 164 -16.19 -11.61 2.37
CA LEU A 164 -15.79 -11.22 1.01
C LEU A 164 -15.40 -12.44 0.17
N PRO A 165 -15.83 -12.55 -1.10
CA PRO A 165 -15.40 -13.64 -1.98
C PRO A 165 -13.89 -13.58 -2.22
N PRO A 166 -13.22 -14.71 -2.53
CA PRO A 166 -11.77 -14.75 -2.80
C PRO A 166 -11.32 -13.81 -3.91
N THR A 167 -12.19 -13.54 -4.88
CA THR A 167 -11.95 -12.62 -5.99
C THR A 167 -12.19 -11.15 -5.64
N HIS A 168 -12.67 -10.83 -4.44
CA HIS A 168 -12.97 -9.45 -4.06
C HIS A 168 -11.70 -8.57 -4.04
N PRO A 169 -11.66 -7.41 -4.73
CA PRO A 169 -10.45 -6.58 -4.81
C PRO A 169 -9.88 -6.16 -3.45
N ILE A 170 -10.72 -5.87 -2.45
CA ILE A 170 -10.26 -5.52 -1.10
C ILE A 170 -9.57 -6.72 -0.42
N ARG A 171 -10.11 -7.95 -0.59
CA ARG A 171 -9.54 -9.18 -0.01
C ARG A 171 -8.21 -9.54 -0.69
N LEU A 172 -8.16 -9.44 -2.01
CA LEU A 172 -6.91 -9.62 -2.77
C LEU A 172 -5.85 -8.58 -2.40
N GLY A 173 -6.25 -7.30 -2.31
CA GLY A 173 -5.36 -6.22 -1.89
C GLY A 173 -4.85 -6.39 -0.46
N LEU A 174 -5.67 -6.93 0.44
CA LEU A 174 -5.25 -7.31 1.78
C LEU A 174 -4.20 -8.43 1.74
N ALA A 175 -4.46 -9.53 1.04
CA ALA A 175 -3.52 -10.64 0.93
C ALA A 175 -2.17 -10.22 0.32
N LEU A 176 -2.23 -9.36 -0.70
CA LEU A 176 -1.06 -8.73 -1.32
C LEU A 176 -0.24 -7.94 -0.29
N ASN A 177 -0.84 -7.00 0.43
CA ASN A 177 -0.10 -6.17 1.39
C ASN A 177 0.38 -6.97 2.60
N PHE A 178 -0.40 -7.95 3.06
CA PHE A 178 -0.02 -8.80 4.18
C PHE A 178 1.11 -9.77 3.79
N SER A 179 1.16 -10.24 2.54
CA SER A 179 2.29 -11.04 2.06
C SER A 179 3.58 -10.20 2.02
N VAL A 180 3.51 -8.95 1.55
CA VAL A 180 4.63 -8.00 1.60
C VAL A 180 5.07 -7.75 3.04
N PHE A 181 4.14 -7.61 3.98
CA PHE A 181 4.46 -7.49 5.41
C PHE A 181 5.26 -8.70 5.93
N TYR A 182 4.82 -9.92 5.62
CA TYR A 182 5.56 -11.13 6.01
C TYR A 182 6.96 -11.16 5.40
N TYR A 183 7.12 -10.69 4.17
CA TYR A 183 8.41 -10.66 3.48
C TYR A 183 9.34 -9.59 4.05
N GLU A 184 8.93 -8.32 4.03
CA GLU A 184 9.79 -7.17 4.31
C GLU A 184 9.94 -6.85 5.80
N ILE A 185 8.90 -7.09 6.62
CA ILE A 185 8.93 -6.71 8.04
C ILE A 185 9.30 -7.89 8.93
N LEU A 186 8.64 -9.03 8.73
CA LEU A 186 8.86 -10.24 9.54
C LEU A 186 9.94 -11.17 9.01
N ASN A 187 10.57 -10.83 7.87
CA ASN A 187 11.62 -11.63 7.24
C ASN A 187 11.23 -13.13 7.13
N SER A 188 9.98 -13.38 6.74
CA SER A 188 9.36 -14.71 6.70
C SER A 188 8.91 -15.04 5.27
N PRO A 189 9.86 -15.23 4.32
CA PRO A 189 9.55 -15.40 2.90
C PRO A 189 8.65 -16.61 2.62
N ASP A 190 8.80 -17.71 3.37
CA ASP A 190 7.93 -18.87 3.23
C ASP A 190 6.46 -18.55 3.54
N ARG A 191 6.21 -17.73 4.57
CA ARG A 191 4.85 -17.30 4.93
C ARG A 191 4.29 -16.34 3.90
N ALA A 192 5.11 -15.40 3.41
CA ALA A 192 4.73 -14.47 2.37
C ALA A 192 4.30 -15.20 1.09
N CYS A 193 5.13 -16.12 0.59
CA CYS A 193 4.84 -16.92 -0.60
C CYS A 193 3.61 -17.81 -0.42
N ARG A 194 3.45 -18.48 0.73
CA ARG A 194 2.25 -19.29 1.00
C ARG A 194 0.98 -18.44 0.98
N LEU A 195 0.98 -17.28 1.63
CA LEU A 195 -0.19 -16.39 1.67
C LEU A 195 -0.53 -15.85 0.27
N ALA A 196 0.46 -15.35 -0.46
CA ALA A 196 0.25 -14.82 -1.80
C ALA A 196 -0.22 -15.90 -2.79
N LYS A 197 0.36 -17.11 -2.72
CA LYS A 197 -0.03 -18.23 -3.57
C LYS A 197 -1.44 -18.72 -3.26
N ALA A 198 -1.79 -18.87 -1.98
CA ALA A 198 -3.14 -19.27 -1.58
C ALA A 198 -4.20 -18.27 -2.10
N ALA A 199 -3.99 -16.97 -1.88
CA ALA A 199 -4.92 -15.96 -2.36
C ALA A 199 -5.04 -15.93 -3.90
N PHE A 200 -3.94 -16.17 -4.62
CA PHE A 200 -3.95 -16.27 -6.08
C PHE A 200 -4.72 -17.51 -6.56
N ASP A 201 -4.45 -18.68 -5.98
CA ASP A 201 -5.09 -19.95 -6.35
C ASP A 201 -6.59 -19.93 -6.04
N ASP A 202 -6.99 -19.43 -4.86
CA ASP A 202 -8.39 -19.29 -4.45
C ASP A 202 -9.16 -18.36 -5.41
N ALA A 203 -8.54 -17.26 -5.84
CA ALA A 203 -9.16 -16.33 -6.78
C ALA A 203 -9.24 -16.87 -8.21
N ILE A 204 -8.27 -17.69 -8.65
CA ILE A 204 -8.34 -18.38 -9.94
C ILE A 204 -9.51 -19.35 -9.98
N ALA A 205 -9.78 -20.07 -8.88
CA ALA A 205 -10.86 -21.05 -8.81
C ALA A 205 -12.26 -20.44 -8.99
N GLU A 206 -12.42 -19.15 -8.68
CA GLU A 206 -13.70 -18.43 -8.76
C GLU A 206 -13.66 -17.27 -9.79
N LEU A 207 -12.65 -17.19 -10.65
CA LEU A 207 -12.47 -16.05 -11.55
C LEU A 207 -13.61 -15.89 -12.57
N ASP A 208 -14.16 -17.03 -13.02
CA ASP A 208 -15.22 -17.08 -14.02
C ASP A 208 -16.57 -16.51 -13.52
N THR A 209 -16.71 -16.27 -12.21
CA THR A 209 -17.95 -15.74 -11.61
C THR A 209 -17.96 -14.21 -11.52
N LEU A 210 -16.87 -13.53 -11.92
CA LEU A 210 -16.76 -12.09 -11.81
C LEU A 210 -17.55 -11.33 -12.88
N SER A 211 -18.13 -10.20 -12.49
CA SER A 211 -18.66 -9.21 -13.43
C SER A 211 -17.51 -8.47 -14.15
N GLU A 212 -17.78 -7.94 -15.34
CA GLU A 212 -16.77 -7.21 -16.14
C GLU A 212 -16.16 -6.02 -15.38
N ASP A 213 -16.96 -5.36 -14.54
CA ASP A 213 -16.53 -4.22 -13.72
C ASP A 213 -15.54 -4.62 -12.62
N SER A 214 -15.70 -5.79 -12.00
CA SER A 214 -14.81 -6.28 -10.93
C SER A 214 -13.63 -7.10 -11.47
N TYR A 215 -13.74 -7.61 -12.69
CA TYR A 215 -12.71 -8.43 -13.34
C TYR A 215 -11.40 -7.67 -13.52
N LYS A 216 -11.46 -6.41 -13.98
CA LYS A 216 -10.26 -5.60 -14.24
C LYS A 216 -9.45 -5.32 -12.98
N ASP A 217 -10.11 -4.97 -11.88
CA ASP A 217 -9.45 -4.65 -10.62
C ASP A 217 -8.87 -5.93 -9.98
N SER A 218 -9.63 -7.02 -9.98
CA SER A 218 -9.21 -8.29 -9.39
C SER A 218 -8.01 -8.88 -10.14
N THR A 219 -8.07 -8.94 -11.47
CA THR A 219 -6.97 -9.47 -12.30
C THR A 219 -5.70 -8.64 -12.21
N LEU A 220 -5.82 -7.31 -12.07
CA LEU A 220 -4.66 -6.45 -11.82
C LEU A 220 -3.96 -6.83 -10.51
N ILE A 221 -4.71 -7.07 -9.43
CA ILE A 221 -4.13 -7.45 -8.13
C ILE A 221 -3.54 -8.86 -8.17
N MET A 222 -4.21 -9.79 -8.86
CA MET A 222 -3.69 -11.15 -9.06
C MET A 222 -2.36 -11.12 -9.84
N GLN A 223 -2.23 -10.26 -10.85
CA GLN A 223 -0.96 -10.08 -11.56
C GLN A 223 0.15 -9.58 -10.61
N LEU A 224 -0.17 -8.67 -9.69
CA LEU A 224 0.80 -8.16 -8.72
C LEU A 224 1.22 -9.24 -7.70
N LEU A 225 0.28 -10.09 -7.25
CA LEU A 225 0.60 -11.27 -6.43
C LEU A 225 1.57 -12.21 -7.17
N ARG A 226 1.30 -12.47 -8.46
CA ARG A 226 2.17 -13.29 -9.32
C ARG A 226 3.56 -12.68 -9.52
N ASP A 227 3.63 -11.37 -9.73
CA ASP A 227 4.89 -10.64 -9.89
C ASP A 227 5.74 -10.76 -8.61
N ASN A 228 5.13 -10.58 -7.42
CA ASN A 228 5.80 -10.79 -6.13
C ASN A 228 6.28 -12.23 -5.95
N LEU A 229 5.45 -13.23 -6.24
CA LEU A 229 5.83 -14.64 -6.15
C LEU A 229 7.01 -14.99 -7.07
N THR A 230 7.03 -14.42 -8.28
CA THR A 230 8.13 -14.64 -9.23
C THR A 230 9.44 -14.07 -8.67
N LEU A 231 9.38 -12.87 -8.10
CA LEU A 231 10.52 -12.19 -7.51
C LEU A 231 11.07 -12.92 -6.28
N TRP A 232 10.18 -13.34 -5.37
CA TRP A 232 10.61 -14.01 -4.13
C TRP A 232 11.09 -15.45 -4.33
N THR A 233 10.61 -16.12 -5.38
CA THR A 233 11.09 -17.48 -5.72
C THR A 233 12.40 -17.47 -6.51
N SER A 234 12.71 -16.41 -7.26
CA SER A 234 14.03 -16.24 -7.86
C SER A 234 15.13 -15.99 -6.82
N ASP A 235 14.81 -15.23 -5.76
CA ASP A 235 15.77 -14.90 -4.70
C ASP A 235 16.18 -16.15 -3.89
N THR A 236 15.23 -17.07 -3.68
CA THR A 236 15.46 -18.30 -2.89
C THR A 236 16.21 -19.40 -3.66
N GLN A 237 16.16 -19.40 -5.00
CA GLN A 237 16.89 -20.38 -5.82
C GLN A 237 18.37 -20.00 -6.05
N GLY A 238 18.76 -18.75 -5.79
CA GLY A 238 20.13 -18.24 -5.98
C GLY A 238 21.17 -18.64 -4.92
N ASP A 239 20.77 -19.37 -3.87
CA ASP A 239 21.64 -19.77 -2.76
C ASP A 239 21.84 -21.32 -2.66
N GLY A 240 21.39 -22.08 -3.66
CA GLY A 240 21.42 -23.55 -3.67
C GLY A 240 22.61 -24.25 -4.35
N GLU A 241 23.52 -23.54 -5.05
CA GLU A 241 24.67 -24.19 -5.71
C GLU A 241 25.97 -24.01 -4.91
N THR A 242 26.43 -25.12 -4.33
CA THR A 242 27.73 -25.23 -3.65
C THR A 242 28.88 -25.03 -4.66
N ARG A 243 29.58 -23.88 -4.59
CA ARG A 243 30.95 -23.75 -5.10
C ARG A 243 31.83 -23.05 -4.07
N THR A 244 32.61 -23.85 -3.35
CA THR A 244 33.84 -23.44 -2.67
C THR A 244 34.74 -22.63 -3.60
N ARG A 245 34.91 -21.33 -3.34
CA ARG A 245 36.19 -20.57 -3.40
C ARG A 245 35.99 -19.08 -3.07
N HIS A 246 36.73 -18.64 -2.06
CA HIS A 246 37.14 -17.29 -1.66
C HIS A 246 36.09 -16.18 -1.47
N VAL A 247 36.02 -15.78 -0.20
CA VAL A 247 35.46 -14.55 0.39
C VAL A 247 35.68 -13.33 -0.52
N HIS A 248 34.59 -12.81 -1.10
CA HIS A 248 34.34 -11.39 -1.34
C HIS A 248 32.82 -11.19 -1.31
N SER A 249 32.30 -10.79 -0.16
CA SER A 249 30.91 -10.44 0.06
C SER A 249 30.54 -9.16 -0.72
N ARG A 250 30.03 -9.32 -1.94
CA ARG A 250 29.28 -8.25 -2.63
C ARG A 250 27.87 -8.17 -2.03
N PRO A 251 27.35 -6.98 -1.69
CA PRO A 251 26.02 -6.87 -1.08
C PRO A 251 24.94 -7.15 -2.14
N LYS A 252 24.37 -8.37 -2.09
CA LYS A 252 23.21 -8.79 -2.91
C LYS A 252 21.95 -7.94 -2.67
N GLN A 253 21.86 -7.20 -1.56
CA GLN A 253 20.68 -6.41 -1.16
C GLN A 253 20.32 -5.21 -2.07
N SER A 254 21.22 -4.69 -2.91
CA SER A 254 20.98 -3.40 -3.61
C SER A 254 20.21 -3.49 -4.94
N LEU A 255 20.13 -4.69 -5.54
CA LEU A 255 19.48 -4.89 -6.84
C LEU A 255 18.05 -5.43 -6.68
N ASP A 256 17.84 -6.37 -5.75
CA ASP A 256 16.51 -6.93 -5.44
C ASP A 256 15.60 -5.88 -4.81
N TYR A 257 16.14 -5.04 -3.91
CA TYR A 257 15.39 -3.95 -3.31
C TYR A 257 14.85 -2.96 -4.35
N LYS A 258 15.57 -2.71 -5.45
CA LYS A 258 15.12 -1.80 -6.52
C LYS A 258 14.00 -2.39 -7.38
N ILE A 259 13.96 -3.71 -7.57
CA ILE A 259 12.94 -4.38 -8.37
C ILE A 259 11.64 -4.53 -7.55
N VAL A 260 11.75 -4.93 -6.27
CA VAL A 260 10.63 -4.93 -5.32
C VAL A 260 10.05 -3.51 -5.19
N GLN A 261 10.90 -2.48 -5.07
CA GLN A 261 10.47 -1.09 -4.96
C GLN A 261 9.85 -0.51 -6.22
N LYS A 262 10.32 -0.91 -7.41
CA LYS A 262 9.73 -0.48 -8.69
C LYS A 262 8.33 -1.07 -8.87
N ASN A 263 8.11 -2.29 -8.38
CA ASN A 263 6.78 -2.88 -8.31
C ASN A 263 5.93 -2.22 -7.22
N LEU A 264 6.51 -1.83 -6.08
CA LEU A 264 5.81 -1.08 -5.02
C LEU A 264 5.34 0.31 -5.47
N LEU A 265 6.12 1.01 -6.31
CA LEU A 265 5.70 2.28 -6.93
C LEU A 265 4.53 2.06 -7.92
N ARG A 266 4.55 0.96 -8.68
CA ARG A 266 3.44 0.57 -9.57
C ARG A 266 2.20 0.11 -8.81
N LEU A 267 2.38 -0.52 -7.65
CA LEU A 267 1.35 -0.90 -6.67
C LEU A 267 0.69 0.34 -6.03
N THR A 268 1.45 1.42 -5.83
CA THR A 268 0.90 2.67 -5.31
C THR A 268 0.06 3.46 -6.31
N GLU A 269 0.24 3.26 -7.62
CA GLU A 269 -0.51 4.03 -8.63
C GLU A 269 -1.84 3.39 -9.07
N ARG A 270 -2.06 2.08 -8.87
CA ARG A 270 -3.17 1.39 -9.58
C ARG A 270 -4.10 0.50 -8.76
N THR A 271 -3.76 0.14 -7.53
CA THR A 271 -4.47 -0.97 -6.86
C THR A 271 -5.75 -0.60 -6.11
N ILE A 272 -6.08 0.67 -5.90
CA ILE A 272 -7.32 1.03 -5.20
C ILE A 272 -7.87 2.29 -5.87
N ILE A 273 -8.99 2.13 -6.58
CA ILE A 273 -9.93 3.15 -7.10
C ILE A 273 -9.80 3.47 -8.58
N ARG A 274 -10.56 2.77 -9.42
CA ARG A 274 -11.46 3.46 -10.37
C ARG A 274 -12.84 3.55 -9.72
N PRO A 275 -13.56 4.68 -9.77
CA PRO A 275 -14.93 4.75 -9.29
C PRO A 275 -15.79 3.76 -10.08
N GLN A 276 -16.32 2.73 -9.42
CA GLN A 276 -17.42 1.96 -9.96
C GLN A 276 -18.63 2.90 -10.06
N THR A 277 -19.00 3.22 -11.31
CA THR A 277 -20.20 3.93 -11.81
C THR A 277 -19.92 5.23 -12.57
N MET A 278 -19.55 5.12 -13.85
CA MET A 278 -19.69 6.23 -14.80
C MET A 278 -20.02 5.78 -16.24
N TYR A 279 -20.73 4.67 -16.42
CA TYR A 279 -21.29 4.28 -17.73
C TYR A 279 -22.65 3.57 -17.62
N SER A 280 -23.68 4.21 -17.05
CA SER A 280 -25.05 3.71 -17.29
C SER A 280 -26.18 4.75 -17.33
N HIS A 281 -25.97 6.03 -16.99
CA HIS A 281 -27.09 6.97 -16.85
C HIS A 281 -27.12 8.19 -17.80
N LYS A 282 -26.32 8.22 -18.88
CA LYS A 282 -26.39 9.29 -19.90
C LYS A 282 -26.72 8.86 -21.33
N ARG A 283 -27.31 7.68 -21.54
CA ARG A 283 -27.87 7.27 -22.85
C ARG A 283 -29.33 6.79 -22.76
N LYS A 284 -30.24 7.57 -22.17
CA LYS A 284 -31.70 7.35 -22.33
C LYS A 284 -32.57 8.63 -22.40
N LYS A 285 -31.99 9.78 -22.73
CA LYS A 285 -32.76 11.04 -22.98
C LYS A 285 -32.31 11.76 -24.25
N ARG A 286 -32.08 11.03 -25.34
CA ARG A 286 -31.85 11.65 -26.66
C ARG A 286 -32.56 10.98 -27.82
N ASP A 287 -33.60 10.19 -27.55
CA ASP A 287 -34.53 9.68 -28.55
C ASP A 287 -35.95 9.84 -28.01
N LYS A 288 -36.51 11.06 -28.15
CA LYS A 288 -37.95 11.40 -28.14
C LYS A 288 -38.09 12.91 -28.24
N PHE A 289 -37.83 13.43 -29.43
CA PHE A 289 -38.45 14.64 -29.98
C PHE A 289 -38.37 14.49 -31.51
N ASN A 290 -39.36 13.77 -32.04
CA ASN A 290 -40.03 14.10 -33.29
C ASN A 290 -41.40 14.64 -32.89
#